data_AF-A0A3N2ILP8-F1
#
_entry.id   AF-A0A3N2ILP8-F1
#
_cell.length_a   1.000
_cell.length_b   1.000
_cell.length_c   1.000
_cell.angle_alpha   90.00
_cell.angle_beta   90.00
_cell.angle_gamma   90.00
#
_symmetry.space_group_name_H-M   'P 1'
#
loop_
_entity.id
_entity.type
_entity.pdbx_description
1 polymer ?
#
loop_
_entity_poly.entity_id
_entity_poly.type
_entity_poly.pdbx_seq_one_letter_code
_entity_poly.pdbx_strand_id
1 'polypeptide(L)'
;MIWGKQRRRAPGEDPAPVDPAALERAVGEGLLIARSAAVVSVANRIVVRALRDDDVFDHDETAASVRRTLHRLAEEQRYQNKRIEAARAKALTTKGRSRHQHDYRSADDETLWFRENTYVAVADALDALRDDDEYVDGVVRAAVDRAWGDVGSAIVLRVRSAEVVVDAEYDAERDDRLAGLGDDLAALAGRSRDDA
;
A
#
# COMPACT_ATOMS: atom_id res chain seq x y z
N MET A 1 -52.79 -14.21 -4.04
CA MET A 1 -51.45 -13.80 -3.58
C MET A 1 -50.80 -15.00 -2.90
N ILE A 2 -49.87 -15.67 -3.57
CA ILE A 2 -49.19 -16.85 -3.02
C ILE A 2 -47.89 -16.35 -2.39
N TRP A 3 -47.89 -16.28 -1.06
CA TRP A 3 -46.69 -15.97 -0.28
C TRP A 3 -45.76 -17.19 -0.39
N GLY A 4 -44.71 -17.07 -1.19
CA GLY A 4 -43.73 -18.13 -1.40
C GLY A 4 -43.07 -18.50 -0.08
N LYS A 5 -43.32 -19.72 0.40
CA LYS A 5 -42.58 -20.33 1.51
C LYS A 5 -41.09 -20.29 1.15
N GLN A 6 -40.32 -19.41 1.78
CA GLN A 6 -38.86 -19.52 1.78
C GLN A 6 -38.52 -20.90 2.36
N ARG A 7 -38.07 -21.82 1.51
CA ARG A 7 -37.57 -23.13 1.92
C ARG A 7 -36.44 -22.86 2.92
N ARG A 8 -36.57 -23.35 4.15
CA ARG A 8 -35.44 -23.39 5.09
C ARG A 8 -34.37 -24.25 4.44
N ARG A 9 -33.26 -23.61 4.11
CA ARG A 9 -32.11 -24.22 3.47
C ARG A 9 -31.47 -25.26 4.39
N ALA A 10 -30.97 -26.34 3.81
CA ALA A 10 -30.21 -27.32 4.57
C ALA A 10 -28.87 -26.70 5.02
N PRO A 11 -28.41 -26.95 6.26
CA PRO A 11 -27.08 -26.54 6.67
C PRO A 11 -26.02 -27.21 5.79
N GLY A 12 -25.16 -26.42 5.15
CA GLY A 12 -24.06 -26.89 4.30
C GLY A 12 -24.20 -26.65 2.79
N GLU A 13 -25.29 -26.02 2.33
CA GLU A 13 -25.43 -25.62 0.93
C GLU A 13 -24.97 -24.17 0.74
N ASP A 14 -23.93 -23.95 -0.07
CA ASP A 14 -23.41 -22.61 -0.36
C ASP A 14 -24.42 -21.76 -1.14
N PRO A 15 -24.59 -20.45 -0.83
CA PRO A 15 -25.46 -19.51 -1.53
C PRO A 15 -25.50 -19.64 -3.05
N ALA A 16 -26.56 -19.08 -3.62
CA ALA A 16 -26.60 -18.90 -5.06
C ALA A 16 -25.26 -18.28 -5.53
N PRO A 17 -24.76 -18.68 -6.71
CA PRO A 17 -23.52 -18.16 -7.25
C PRO A 17 -23.50 -16.62 -7.16
N VAL A 18 -22.35 -16.08 -6.74
CA VAL A 18 -22.16 -14.64 -6.64
C VAL A 18 -22.34 -14.02 -8.03
N ASP A 19 -22.99 -12.84 -8.10
CA ASP A 19 -23.06 -12.04 -9.33
C ASP A 19 -21.62 -11.78 -9.84
N PRO A 20 -21.24 -12.32 -11.02
CA PRO A 20 -19.88 -12.20 -11.54
C PRO A 20 -19.44 -10.75 -11.71
N ALA A 21 -20.34 -9.86 -12.15
CA ALA A 21 -20.00 -8.46 -12.37
C ALA A 21 -19.76 -7.71 -11.06
N ALA A 22 -20.49 -8.07 -9.99
CA ALA A 22 -20.26 -7.53 -8.66
C ALA A 22 -18.92 -8.02 -8.08
N LEU A 23 -18.61 -9.29 -8.26
CA LEU A 23 -17.34 -9.87 -7.82
C LEU A 23 -16.15 -9.22 -8.54
N GLU A 24 -16.22 -9.07 -9.86
CA GLU A 24 -15.17 -8.42 -10.65
C GLU A 24 -14.88 -7.00 -10.17
N ARG A 25 -15.92 -6.20 -9.91
CA ARG A 25 -15.76 -4.85 -9.34
C ARG A 25 -15.08 -4.87 -7.98
N ALA A 26 -15.53 -5.73 -7.08
CA ALA A 26 -14.98 -5.84 -5.72
C ALA A 26 -13.50 -6.29 -5.76
N VAL A 27 -13.16 -7.22 -6.65
CA VAL A 27 -11.77 -7.65 -6.87
C VAL A 27 -10.94 -6.49 -7.42
N GLY A 28 -11.43 -5.77 -8.43
CA GLY A 28 -10.76 -4.60 -8.99
C GLY A 28 -10.47 -3.52 -7.94
N GLU A 29 -11.44 -3.19 -7.09
CA GLU A 29 -11.25 -2.27 -5.96
C GLU A 29 -10.19 -2.78 -4.97
N GLY A 30 -10.26 -4.07 -4.62
CA GLY A 30 -9.27 -4.72 -3.76
C GLY A 30 -7.85 -4.63 -4.31
N LEU A 31 -7.68 -4.82 -5.63
CA LEU A 31 -6.39 -4.70 -6.30
C LEU A 31 -5.86 -3.26 -6.33
N LEU A 32 -6.72 -2.26 -6.50
CA LEU A 32 -6.32 -0.84 -6.42
C LEU A 32 -5.81 -0.46 -5.03
N ILE A 33 -6.48 -0.94 -3.98
CA ILE A 33 -6.06 -0.75 -2.59
C ILE A 33 -4.72 -1.45 -2.35
N ALA A 34 -4.60 -2.71 -2.77
CA ALA A 34 -3.38 -3.50 -2.61
C ALA A 34 -2.18 -2.87 -3.35
N ARG A 35 -2.40 -2.36 -4.58
CA ARG A 35 -1.37 -1.62 -5.33
C ARG A 35 -0.89 -0.40 -4.57
N SER A 36 -1.82 0.40 -4.04
CA SER A 36 -1.49 1.60 -3.26
C SER A 36 -0.68 1.24 -2.00
N ALA A 37 -1.09 0.18 -1.29
CA ALA A 37 -0.36 -0.33 -0.13
C ALA A 37 1.04 -0.83 -0.50
N ALA A 38 1.20 -1.52 -1.63
CA ALA A 38 2.48 -2.00 -2.12
C ALA A 38 3.43 -0.83 -2.44
N VAL A 39 2.95 0.19 -3.15
CA VAL A 39 3.72 1.42 -3.46
C VAL A 39 4.23 2.08 -2.17
N VAL A 40 3.35 2.30 -1.19
CA VAL A 40 3.73 2.92 0.09
C VAL A 40 4.76 2.06 0.83
N SER A 41 4.51 0.75 0.93
CA SER A 41 5.39 -0.16 1.65
C SER A 41 6.79 -0.24 1.02
N VAL A 42 6.88 -0.23 -0.31
CA VAL A 42 8.16 -0.31 -1.03
C VAL A 42 8.87 1.05 -1.01
N ALA A 43 8.16 2.16 -1.17
CA ALA A 43 8.73 3.51 -1.05
C ALA A 43 9.39 3.71 0.32
N ASN A 44 8.71 3.32 1.41
CA ASN A 44 9.27 3.38 2.75
C ASN A 44 10.56 2.55 2.87
N ARG A 45 10.61 1.36 2.25
CA ARG A 45 11.82 0.54 2.25
C ARG A 45 12.96 1.20 1.49
N ILE A 46 12.69 1.82 0.34
CA ILE A 46 13.69 2.56 -0.45
C ILE A 46 14.29 3.67 0.43
N VAL A 47 13.46 4.51 1.05
CA VAL A 47 13.91 5.61 1.91
C VAL A 47 14.74 5.08 3.08
N VAL A 48 14.27 4.06 3.80
CA VAL A 48 14.97 3.51 4.96
C VAL A 48 16.34 2.94 4.56
N ARG A 49 16.44 2.24 3.44
CA ARG A 49 17.71 1.70 2.96
C ARG A 49 18.68 2.80 2.55
N ALA A 50 18.21 3.78 1.78
CA ALA A 50 19.04 4.91 1.37
C ALA A 50 19.62 5.67 2.58
N LEU A 51 18.85 5.82 3.66
CA LEU A 51 19.30 6.51 4.87
C LEU A 51 20.22 5.66 5.76
N ARG A 52 20.09 4.32 5.71
CA ARG A 52 20.80 3.42 6.64
C ARG A 52 22.09 2.88 6.04
N ASP A 53 22.03 2.47 4.78
CA ASP A 53 23.05 1.61 4.16
C ASP A 53 23.90 2.37 3.13
N ASP A 54 23.57 3.65 2.82
CA ASP A 54 24.18 4.46 1.74
C ASP A 54 24.17 3.75 0.37
N ASP A 55 23.24 2.80 0.21
CA ASP A 55 23.13 1.96 -0.98
C ASP A 55 22.54 2.74 -2.16
N VAL A 56 23.14 2.55 -3.33
CA VAL A 56 22.61 3.02 -4.61
C VAL A 56 21.35 2.22 -4.96
N PHE A 57 20.39 2.87 -5.63
CA PHE A 57 19.17 2.21 -6.09
C PHE A 57 19.46 0.99 -6.97
N ASP A 58 18.97 -0.17 -6.56
CA ASP A 58 18.97 -1.42 -7.31
C ASP A 58 17.53 -1.76 -7.74
N HIS A 59 17.31 -1.83 -9.06
CA HIS A 59 16.02 -2.12 -9.64
C HIS A 59 15.55 -3.55 -9.32
N ASP A 60 16.42 -4.54 -9.47
CA ASP A 60 16.07 -5.95 -9.33
C ASP A 60 15.75 -6.29 -7.88
N GLU A 61 16.50 -5.72 -6.94
CA GLU A 61 16.20 -5.88 -5.53
C GLU A 61 14.87 -5.21 -5.14
N THR A 62 14.59 -4.03 -5.71
CA THR A 62 13.33 -3.31 -5.48
C THR A 62 12.16 -4.10 -6.08
N ALA A 63 12.32 -4.65 -7.27
CA ALA A 63 11.34 -5.51 -7.93
C ALA A 63 11.10 -6.79 -7.11
N ALA A 64 12.15 -7.41 -6.55
CA ALA A 64 12.01 -8.52 -5.62
C ALA A 64 11.25 -8.11 -4.33
N SER A 65 11.44 -6.87 -3.86
CA SER A 65 10.69 -6.33 -2.72
C SER A 65 9.21 -6.10 -3.02
N VAL A 66 8.87 -5.68 -4.25
CA VAL A 66 7.47 -5.61 -4.70
C VAL A 66 6.85 -7.00 -4.67
N ARG A 67 7.53 -8.01 -5.24
CA ARG A 67 7.02 -9.39 -5.28
C ARG A 67 6.76 -9.95 -3.88
N ARG A 68 7.68 -9.77 -2.95
CA ARG A 68 7.48 -10.15 -1.54
C ARG A 68 6.30 -9.42 -0.91
N THR A 69 6.11 -8.14 -1.23
CA THR A 69 4.99 -7.35 -0.72
C THR A 69 3.65 -7.85 -1.26
N LEU A 70 3.55 -8.12 -2.57
CA LEU A 70 2.34 -8.66 -3.19
C LEU A 70 1.99 -10.04 -2.61
N HIS A 71 2.98 -10.91 -2.45
CA HIS A 71 2.79 -12.21 -1.80
C HIS A 71 2.29 -12.06 -0.35
N ARG A 72 2.87 -11.16 0.45
CA ARG A 72 2.39 -10.88 1.81
C ARG A 72 0.93 -10.42 1.80
N LEU A 73 0.56 -9.52 0.89
CA LEU A 73 -0.82 -9.03 0.77
C LEU A 73 -1.79 -10.15 0.37
N ALA A 74 -1.37 -11.08 -0.49
CA ALA A 74 -2.16 -12.28 -0.83
C ALA A 74 -2.38 -13.17 0.39
N GLU A 75 -1.31 -13.45 1.16
CA GLU A 75 -1.41 -14.21 2.41
C GLU A 75 -2.32 -13.53 3.44
N GLU A 76 -2.31 -12.20 3.51
CA GLU A 76 -3.23 -11.44 4.35
C GLU A 76 -4.69 -11.62 3.91
N GLN A 77 -4.99 -11.62 2.61
CA GLN A 77 -6.34 -11.90 2.12
C GLN A 77 -6.78 -13.31 2.47
N ARG A 78 -5.90 -14.32 2.32
CA ARG A 78 -6.18 -15.71 2.73
C ARG A 78 -6.43 -15.82 4.23
N TYR A 79 -5.68 -15.08 5.03
CA TYR A 79 -5.90 -15.02 6.48
C TYR A 79 -7.26 -14.38 6.82
N GLN A 80 -7.65 -13.29 6.16
CA GLN A 80 -8.98 -12.71 6.37
C GLN A 80 -10.10 -13.64 5.90
N ASN A 81 -9.92 -14.35 4.78
CA ASN A 81 -10.87 -15.34 4.30
C ASN A 81 -11.14 -16.42 5.37
N LYS A 82 -10.09 -17.04 5.95
CA LYS A 82 -10.24 -18.03 7.04
C LYS A 82 -11.06 -17.50 8.22
N ARG A 83 -10.94 -16.21 8.53
CA ARG A 83 -11.73 -15.57 9.59
C ARG A 83 -13.19 -15.40 9.18
N ILE A 84 -13.46 -15.05 7.93
CA ILE A 84 -14.83 -14.97 7.41
C ILE A 84 -15.47 -16.35 7.34
N GLU A 85 -14.77 -17.37 6.86
CA GLU A 85 -15.27 -18.76 6.83
C GLU A 85 -15.69 -19.22 8.23
N ALA A 86 -14.84 -19.00 9.24
CA ALA A 86 -15.17 -19.30 10.63
C ALA A 86 -16.38 -18.48 11.14
N ALA A 87 -16.46 -17.20 10.76
CA ALA A 87 -17.58 -16.35 11.12
C ALA A 87 -18.90 -16.79 10.46
N ARG A 88 -18.86 -17.22 9.19
CA ARG A 88 -20.00 -17.74 8.43
C ARG A 88 -20.51 -19.05 9.00
N ALA A 89 -19.61 -20.00 9.27
CA ALA A 89 -19.95 -21.25 9.93
C ALA A 89 -20.65 -21.02 11.28
N LYS A 90 -20.17 -20.04 12.07
CA LYS A 90 -20.81 -19.64 13.33
C LYS A 90 -22.17 -18.95 13.09
N ALA A 91 -22.26 -18.06 12.11
CA ALA A 91 -23.48 -17.31 11.80
C ALA A 91 -24.65 -18.23 11.42
N LEU A 92 -24.37 -19.29 10.65
CA LEU A 92 -25.36 -20.29 10.22
C LEU A 92 -26.01 -21.06 11.38
N THR A 93 -25.29 -21.24 12.49
CA THR A 93 -25.81 -21.94 13.68
C THR A 93 -26.44 -21.00 14.70
N THR A 94 -26.19 -19.70 14.59
CA THR A 94 -26.59 -18.69 15.58
C THR A 94 -28.01 -18.16 15.32
N LYS A 95 -28.89 -18.33 16.30
CA LYS A 95 -30.30 -17.87 16.25
C LYS A 95 -30.50 -16.53 16.93
N GLY A 96 -31.41 -15.71 16.40
CA GLY A 96 -31.81 -14.40 16.96
C GLY A 96 -31.29 -13.22 16.14
N ARG A 97 -31.54 -11.99 16.64
CA ARG A 97 -31.12 -10.75 15.97
C ARG A 97 -29.69 -10.37 16.34
N SER A 98 -29.00 -9.73 15.40
CA SER A 98 -27.67 -9.15 15.61
C SER A 98 -27.73 -8.05 16.69
N ARG A 99 -26.73 -8.04 17.57
CA ARG A 99 -26.59 -7.07 18.67
C ARG A 99 -25.46 -6.06 18.43
N HIS A 100 -24.54 -6.32 17.49
CA HIS A 100 -23.41 -5.45 17.14
C HIS A 100 -22.84 -5.82 15.76
N GLN A 101 -21.95 -5.00 15.19
CA GLN A 101 -21.48 -5.06 13.80
C GLN A 101 -20.72 -6.34 13.37
N HIS A 102 -20.35 -7.19 14.33
CA HIS A 102 -19.67 -8.47 14.11
C HIS A 102 -20.46 -9.66 14.68
N ASP A 103 -21.72 -9.43 15.07
CA ASP A 103 -22.65 -10.47 15.50
C ASP A 103 -23.44 -10.99 14.29
N TYR A 104 -22.73 -11.67 13.39
CA TYR A 104 -23.30 -12.22 12.16
C TYR A 104 -24.29 -13.34 12.46
N ARG A 105 -25.37 -13.39 11.68
CA ARG A 105 -26.47 -14.35 11.79
C ARG A 105 -26.71 -15.06 10.47
N SER A 106 -27.58 -16.07 10.49
CA SER A 106 -27.96 -16.81 9.28
C SER A 106 -28.45 -15.94 8.11
N ALA A 107 -28.97 -14.74 8.37
CA ALA A 107 -29.35 -13.79 7.32
C ALA A 107 -28.15 -13.15 6.59
N ASP A 108 -26.96 -13.20 7.18
CA ASP A 108 -25.73 -12.63 6.61
C ASP A 108 -24.95 -13.63 5.74
N ASP A 109 -25.48 -14.85 5.55
CA ASP A 109 -24.80 -15.94 4.80
C ASP A 109 -24.37 -15.51 3.40
N GLU A 110 -25.27 -14.87 2.63
CA GLU A 110 -24.96 -14.37 1.28
C GLU A 110 -23.86 -13.30 1.28
N THR A 111 -23.86 -12.42 2.29
CA THR A 111 -22.84 -11.36 2.41
C THR A 111 -21.47 -11.94 2.77
N LEU A 112 -21.43 -12.91 3.69
CA LEU A 112 -20.18 -13.56 4.08
C LEU A 112 -19.64 -14.44 2.96
N TRP A 113 -20.52 -15.14 2.24
CA TRP A 113 -20.16 -15.88 1.02
C TRP A 113 -19.57 -14.98 -0.06
N PHE A 114 -20.16 -13.80 -0.32
CA PHE A 114 -19.60 -12.83 -1.26
C PHE A 114 -18.19 -12.39 -0.85
N ARG A 115 -17.98 -12.12 0.45
CA ARG A 115 -16.68 -11.72 1.00
C ARG A 115 -15.65 -12.84 0.90
N GLU A 116 -16.04 -14.09 1.17
CA GLU A 116 -15.17 -15.26 1.00
C GLU A 116 -14.63 -15.33 -0.42
N ASN A 117 -15.53 -15.31 -1.41
CA ASN A 117 -15.19 -15.34 -2.83
C ASN A 117 -14.31 -14.15 -3.25
N THR A 118 -14.59 -12.95 -2.73
CA THR A 118 -13.78 -11.75 -3.00
C THR A 118 -12.35 -11.91 -2.47
N TYR A 119 -12.18 -12.36 -1.21
CA TYR A 119 -10.85 -12.53 -0.63
C TYR A 119 -10.01 -13.57 -1.38
N VAL A 120 -10.62 -14.68 -1.79
CA VAL A 120 -9.93 -15.71 -2.59
C VAL A 120 -9.50 -15.13 -3.93
N ALA A 121 -10.43 -14.50 -4.67
CA ALA A 121 -10.14 -13.95 -5.98
C ALA A 121 -9.08 -12.84 -5.94
N VAL A 122 -9.09 -11.97 -4.92
CA VAL A 122 -8.03 -10.97 -4.74
C VAL A 122 -6.69 -11.62 -4.41
N ALA A 123 -6.65 -12.65 -3.54
CA ALA A 123 -5.40 -13.35 -3.22
C ALA A 123 -4.77 -13.98 -4.46
N ASP A 124 -5.56 -14.67 -5.27
CA ASP A 124 -5.10 -15.35 -6.47
C ASP A 124 -4.64 -14.34 -7.54
N ALA A 125 -5.37 -13.24 -7.71
CA ALA A 125 -4.96 -12.16 -8.60
C ALA A 125 -3.65 -11.49 -8.14
N LEU A 126 -3.44 -11.31 -6.84
CA LEU A 126 -2.18 -10.76 -6.31
C LEU A 126 -0.98 -11.68 -6.56
N ASP A 127 -1.15 -13.00 -6.43
CA ASP A 127 -0.09 -13.94 -6.76
C ASP A 127 0.18 -13.99 -8.28
N ALA A 128 -0.85 -13.84 -9.13
CA ALA A 128 -0.64 -13.71 -10.57
C ALA A 128 0.13 -12.43 -10.93
N LEU A 129 -0.26 -11.29 -10.35
CA LEU A 129 0.40 -9.99 -10.56
C LEU A 129 1.83 -9.94 -9.99
N ARG A 130 2.13 -10.76 -8.98
CA ARG A 130 3.50 -10.91 -8.47
C ARG A 130 4.44 -11.48 -9.52
N ASP A 131 3.94 -12.36 -10.38
CA ASP A 131 4.71 -13.03 -11.40
C ASP A 131 4.61 -12.29 -12.77
N ASP A 132 3.94 -11.13 -12.80
CA ASP A 132 3.86 -10.20 -13.93
C ASP A 132 4.93 -9.10 -13.81
N ASP A 133 5.97 -9.20 -14.63
CA ASP A 133 7.10 -8.27 -14.62
C ASP A 133 6.67 -6.83 -14.97
N GLU A 134 5.74 -6.64 -15.92
CA GLU A 134 5.29 -5.31 -16.33
C GLU A 134 4.54 -4.61 -15.18
N TYR A 135 3.68 -5.37 -14.50
CA TYR A 135 2.97 -4.86 -13.32
C TYR A 135 3.93 -4.53 -12.20
N VAL A 136 4.89 -5.41 -11.91
CA VAL A 136 5.88 -5.20 -10.86
C VAL A 136 6.71 -3.95 -11.16
N ASP A 137 7.21 -3.78 -12.38
CA ASP A 137 7.97 -2.59 -12.79
C ASP A 137 7.13 -1.32 -12.66
N GLY A 138 5.83 -1.41 -12.93
CA GLY A 138 4.88 -0.32 -12.71
C GLY A 138 4.75 0.09 -11.24
N VAL A 139 4.83 -0.87 -10.32
CA VAL A 139 4.85 -0.59 -8.87
C VAL A 139 6.21 -0.05 -8.44
N VAL A 140 7.33 -0.58 -8.97
CA VAL A 140 8.69 -0.08 -8.71
C VAL A 140 8.78 1.40 -9.06
N ARG A 141 8.41 1.77 -10.29
CA ARG A 141 8.42 3.17 -10.76
C ARG A 141 7.62 4.09 -9.83
N ALA A 142 6.39 3.70 -9.50
CA ALA A 142 5.54 4.48 -8.61
C ALA A 142 6.11 4.60 -7.18
N ALA A 143 6.78 3.55 -6.67
CA ALA A 143 7.42 3.56 -5.36
C ALA A 143 8.66 4.47 -5.33
N VAL A 144 9.46 4.46 -6.39
CA VAL A 144 10.63 5.35 -6.56
C VAL A 144 10.18 6.80 -6.61
N ASP A 145 9.21 7.13 -7.47
CA ASP A 145 8.65 8.49 -7.58
C ASP A 145 8.13 9.00 -6.23
N ARG A 146 7.39 8.14 -5.51
CA ARG A 146 6.90 8.46 -4.17
C ARG A 146 8.04 8.69 -3.19
N ALA A 147 9.05 7.81 -3.15
CA ALA A 147 10.16 7.91 -2.21
C ALA A 147 10.93 9.22 -2.40
N TRP A 148 11.23 9.60 -3.65
CA TRP A 148 11.88 10.89 -3.95
C TRP A 148 11.00 12.08 -3.56
N GLY A 149 9.69 12.00 -3.82
CA GLY A 149 8.73 13.00 -3.39
C GLY A 149 8.69 13.20 -1.87
N ASP A 150 8.66 12.10 -1.11
CA ASP A 150 8.64 12.10 0.35
C ASP A 150 9.95 12.69 0.93
N VAL A 151 11.11 12.31 0.40
CA VAL A 151 12.43 12.85 0.81
C VAL A 151 12.56 14.33 0.47
N GLY A 152 12.24 14.73 -0.76
CA GLY A 152 12.30 16.14 -1.18
C GLY A 152 11.38 17.02 -0.34
N SER A 153 10.17 16.54 -0.04
CA SER A 153 9.23 17.26 0.82
C SER A 153 9.77 17.42 2.25
N ALA A 154 10.40 16.38 2.80
CA ALA A 154 11.02 16.44 4.13
C ALA A 154 12.18 17.45 4.18
N ILE A 155 13.03 17.50 3.14
CA ILE A 155 14.12 18.47 3.04
C ILE A 155 13.57 19.90 2.97
N VAL A 156 12.60 20.16 2.09
CA VAL A 156 11.99 21.49 1.96
C VAL A 156 11.36 21.93 3.28
N LEU A 157 10.66 21.03 3.97
CA LEU A 157 10.08 21.30 5.27
C LEU A 157 11.16 21.65 6.30
N ARG A 158 12.26 20.89 6.35
CA ARG A 158 13.37 21.12 7.27
C ARG A 158 14.09 22.44 7.01
N VAL A 159 14.27 22.83 5.75
CA VAL A 159 14.88 24.11 5.36
C VAL A 159 13.96 25.27 5.75
N ARG A 160 12.65 25.16 5.49
CA ARG A 160 11.67 26.19 5.88
C ARG A 160 11.52 26.34 7.38
N SER A 161 11.65 25.24 8.13
CA SER A 161 11.57 25.24 9.59
C SER A 161 12.89 25.61 10.26
N ALA A 162 13.99 25.71 9.50
CA ALA A 162 15.24 26.23 10.03
C ALA A 162 15.04 27.73 10.22
N GLU A 163 14.85 28.15 11.47
CA GLU A 163 14.85 29.55 11.85
C GLU A 163 16.27 30.08 11.59
N VAL A 164 16.43 30.88 10.53
CA VAL A 164 17.67 31.61 10.31
C VAL A 164 17.68 32.74 11.33
N VAL A 165 18.43 32.54 12.41
CA VAL A 165 18.72 33.62 13.35
C VAL A 165 19.60 34.62 12.61
N VAL A 166 18.97 35.66 12.07
CA VAL A 166 19.66 36.83 11.53
C VAL A 166 19.94 37.74 12.71
N ASP A 167 21.16 37.67 13.25
CA ASP A 167 21.63 38.62 14.24
C ASP A 167 22.27 39.84 13.56
N ALA A 168 22.55 40.88 14.36
CA ALA A 168 23.13 42.13 13.84
C ALA A 168 24.52 41.92 13.21
N GLU A 169 25.22 40.84 13.58
CA GLU A 169 26.52 40.47 13.03
C GLU A 169 26.37 39.81 11.64
N TYR A 170 25.35 38.97 11.45
CA TYR A 170 24.98 38.42 10.15
C TYR A 170 24.67 39.52 9.14
N ASP A 171 23.89 40.53 9.52
CA ASP A 171 23.57 41.65 8.62
C ASP A 171 24.79 42.52 8.29
N ALA A 172 25.70 42.71 9.26
CA ALA A 172 26.93 43.46 9.06
C ALA A 172 27.91 42.76 8.11
N GLU A 173 28.00 41.42 8.18
CA GLU A 173 28.94 40.61 7.39
C GLU A 173 28.33 40.06 6.09
N ARG A 174 27.04 40.27 5.85
CA ARG A 174 26.31 39.68 4.73
C ARG A 174 26.94 40.03 3.38
N ASP A 175 27.30 41.29 3.19
CA ASP A 175 27.83 41.77 1.91
C ASP A 175 29.23 41.20 1.64
N ASP A 176 30.06 41.06 2.68
CA ASP A 176 31.40 40.45 2.57
C ASP A 176 31.31 38.94 2.27
N ARG A 177 30.36 38.22 2.91
CA ARG A 177 30.14 36.79 2.62
C ARG A 177 29.60 36.56 1.22
N LEU A 178 28.68 37.41 0.74
CA LEU A 178 28.15 37.33 -0.62
C LEU A 178 29.22 37.64 -1.68
N ALA A 179 30.18 38.51 -1.36
CA ALA A 179 31.31 38.78 -2.25
C ALA A 179 32.21 37.54 -2.46
N GLY A 180 32.37 36.69 -1.43
CA GLY A 180 33.16 35.45 -1.51
C GLY A 180 32.44 34.24 -2.13
N LEU A 181 31.11 34.30 -2.24
CA LEU A 181 30.30 33.17 -2.69
C LEU A 181 30.67 32.67 -4.10
N GLY A 182 31.11 33.57 -4.99
CA GLY A 182 31.55 33.21 -6.33
C GLY A 182 32.79 32.30 -6.33
N ASP A 183 33.75 32.61 -5.46
CA ASP A 183 34.99 31.85 -5.33
C ASP A 183 34.72 30.47 -4.70
N ASP A 184 33.84 30.42 -3.70
CA ASP A 184 33.41 29.18 -3.06
C ASP A 184 32.69 28.25 -4.05
N LEU A 185 31.78 28.79 -4.87
CA LEU A 185 31.07 28.01 -5.90
C LEU A 185 32.04 27.49 -6.99
N ALA A 186 33.03 28.30 -7.38
CA ALA A 186 34.06 27.87 -8.32
C ALA A 186 34.94 26.74 -7.75
N ALA A 187 35.33 26.84 -6.47
CA ALA A 187 36.08 25.80 -5.78
C ALA A 187 35.28 24.49 -5.62
N LEU A 188 33.96 24.58 -5.45
CA LEU A 188 33.08 23.42 -5.37
C LEU A 188 32.95 22.72 -6.73
N ALA A 189 32.79 23.49 -7.81
CA ALA A 189 32.73 22.98 -9.17
C ALA A 189 34.05 22.31 -9.61
N GLY A 190 35.19 22.78 -9.10
CA GLY A 190 36.49 22.15 -9.28
C GLY A 190 36.57 20.76 -8.64
N ARG A 191 36.19 20.64 -7.35
CA ARG A 191 36.21 19.35 -6.63
C ARG A 191 35.29 18.31 -7.25
N SER A 192 34.09 18.73 -7.67
CA SER A 192 33.14 17.85 -8.36
C SER A 192 33.65 17.29 -9.70
N ARG A 193 34.70 17.88 -10.30
CA ARG A 193 35.33 17.39 -11.52
C ARG A 193 36.52 16.47 -11.28
N ASP A 194 37.17 16.57 -10.12
CA ASP A 194 38.31 15.74 -9.76
C ASP A 194 37.89 14.39 -9.16
N ASP A 195 36.65 14.30 -8.64
CA ASP A 195 36.06 13.07 -8.07
C ASP A 195 35.27 12.22 -9.09
N ALA A 196 35.31 12.55 -10.39
CA ALA A 196 34.62 11.86 -11.49
C ALA A 196 35.61 11.23 -12.50
#